data_AF-A0A7X1H4F5-F1
#
_entry.id   AF-A0A7X1H4F5-F1
#
_cell.length_a   1.000
_cell.length_b   1.000
_cell.length_c   1.000
_cell.angle_alpha   90.00
_cell.angle_beta   90.00
_cell.angle_gamma   90.00
#
_symmetry.space_group_name_H-M   'P 1'
#
loop_
_entity.id
_entity.type
_entity.pdbx_description
1 polymer ?
#
loop_
_entity_poly.entity_id
_entity_poly.type
_entity_poly.pdbx_seq_one_letter_code
_entity_poly.pdbx_strand_id
1 'polypeptide(L)' 'MAKSHWDSWIDIPVPALGDMTPKEAAKDPIGREKLEGLFLHFETMNSRQGQNEFSPDIARLKQILGL' A
#
# COMPACT_ATOMS: atom_id res chain seq x y z
N MET A 1 -11.02 -10.55 9.88
CA MET A 1 -10.71 -10.78 8.43
C MET A 1 -10.27 -9.48 7.78
N ALA A 2 -8.99 -9.14 7.79
CA ALA A 2 -8.49 -7.87 7.23
C ALA A 2 -8.35 -7.80 5.70
N LYS A 3 -8.68 -8.89 4.97
CA LYS A 3 -8.67 -8.89 3.50
C LYS A 3 -9.49 -7.74 2.90
N SER A 4 -10.65 -7.41 3.49
CA SER A 4 -11.53 -6.36 2.96
C SER A 4 -11.07 -4.93 3.26
N HIS A 5 -10.25 -4.71 4.29
CA HIS A 5 -9.82 -3.34 4.63
C HIS A 5 -8.80 -2.82 3.60
N TRP A 6 -7.81 -3.66 3.28
CA TRP A 6 -6.75 -3.32 2.34
C TRP A 6 -7.21 -3.34 0.88
N ASP A 7 -8.21 -4.15 0.54
CA ASP A 7 -8.83 -4.15 -0.79
C ASP A 7 -9.62 -2.86 -1.06
N SER A 8 -10.17 -2.20 -0.04
CA SER A 8 -10.78 -0.88 -0.20
C SER A 8 -9.76 0.26 -0.11
N TRP A 9 -8.66 0.06 0.61
CA TRP A 9 -7.62 1.07 0.81
C TRP A 9 -6.98 1.55 -0.50
N ILE A 10 -6.90 0.67 -1.51
CA ILE A 10 -6.37 1.03 -2.84
C ILE A 10 -7.18 2.11 -3.58
N ASP A 11 -8.43 2.32 -3.16
CA ASP A 11 -9.35 3.35 -3.69
C ASP A 11 -9.49 4.55 -2.74
N ILE A 12 -8.72 4.59 -1.63
CA ILE A 12 -8.75 5.68 -0.64
C ILE A 12 -7.55 6.62 -0.89
N PRO A 13 -7.76 7.95 -0.95
CA PRO A 13 -6.66 8.91 -1.04
C PRO A 13 -5.71 8.82 0.15
N VAL A 14 -4.41 8.78 -0.14
CA VAL A 14 -3.36 8.70 0.87
C VAL A 14 -2.52 9.97 0.84
N PRO A 15 -2.47 10.74 1.95
CA PRO A 15 -1.68 11.98 1.99
C PRO A 15 -0.20 11.79 1.65
N ALA A 16 0.39 10.66 2.03
CA ALA A 16 1.78 10.32 1.70
C ALA A 16 2.03 10.17 0.19
N LEU A 17 0.99 9.91 -0.61
CA LEU A 17 1.07 9.82 -2.07
C LEU A 17 0.78 11.18 -2.75
N GLY A 18 0.53 12.24 -1.98
CA GLY A 18 0.08 13.54 -2.49
C GLY A 18 -1.41 13.56 -2.77
N ASP A 19 -2.20 13.02 -1.84
CA ASP A 19 -3.67 12.90 -1.92
C ASP A 19 -4.17 12.06 -3.12
N MET A 20 -3.30 11.24 -3.70
CA MET A 20 -3.65 10.24 -4.70
C MET A 20 -4.08 8.93 -4.02
N THR A 21 -4.95 8.19 -4.69
CA THR A 21 -5.21 6.79 -4.33
C THR A 21 -4.02 5.90 -4.74
N PRO A 22 -3.77 4.77 -4.07
CA PRO A 22 -2.74 3.82 -4.50
C PRO A 22 -2.88 3.36 -5.96
N LYS A 23 -4.10 3.26 -6.49
CA LYS A 23 -4.36 2.94 -7.91
C LYS A 23 -3.96 4.05 -8.88
N GLU A 24 -4.13 5.31 -8.48
CA GLU A 24 -3.67 6.45 -9.28
C GLU A 24 -2.14 6.58 -9.19
N ALA A 25 -1.60 6.46 -7.98
CA ALA A 25 -0.17 6.53 -7.73
C ALA A 25 0.59 5.45 -8.51
N ALA A 26 0.09 4.22 -8.59
CA ALA A 26 0.71 3.14 -9.37
C ALA A 26 0.85 3.45 -10.88
N LYS A 27 0.00 4.34 -11.43
CA LYS A 27 0.01 4.71 -12.85
C LYS A 27 0.87 5.94 -13.15
N ASP A 28 1.24 6.70 -12.13
CA ASP A 28 2.10 7.87 -12.25
C ASP A 28 3.55 7.50 -11.89
N PRO A 29 4.57 7.89 -12.67
CA PRO A 29 5.96 7.54 -12.36
C PRO A 29 6.43 8.04 -10.98
N ILE A 30 6.03 9.25 -10.59
CA ILE A 30 6.39 9.86 -9.30
C ILE A 30 5.53 9.25 -8.18
N GLY A 31 4.24 9.02 -8.45
CA GLY A 31 3.33 8.33 -7.55
C GLY A 31 3.80 6.91 -7.23
N ARG A 32 4.32 6.20 -8.23
CA ARG A 32 4.83 4.83 -8.09
C ARG A 32 6.03 4.78 -7.15
N GLU A 33 7.00 5.69 -7.32
CA GLU A 33 8.14 5.77 -6.40
C GLU A 33 7.71 6.03 -4.95
N LYS A 34 6.76 6.95 -4.74
CA LYS A 34 6.19 7.22 -3.40
C LYS A 34 5.48 6.00 -2.82
N LEU A 35 4.73 5.28 -3.67
CA LEU A 35 4.00 4.08 -3.29
C LEU A 35 4.94 2.93 -2.92
N GLU A 36 6.04 2.75 -3.66
CA GLU A 36 7.09 1.79 -3.33
C GLU A 36 7.77 2.13 -1.99
N GLY A 37 8.04 3.42 -1.74
CA GLY A 37 8.54 3.89 -0.44
C GLY A 37 7.56 3.63 0.72
N LEU A 38 6.26 3.80 0.48
CA LEU A 38 5.23 3.50 1.47
C LEU A 38 5.15 2.01 1.78
N PHE A 39 5.28 1.15 0.76
CA PHE A 39 5.34 -0.30 0.97
C PHE A 39 6.56 -0.73 1.77
N LEU A 40 7.74 -0.15 1.51
CA LEU A 40 8.94 -0.41 2.30
C LEU A 40 8.74 -0.03 3.78
N HIS A 41 8.05 1.08 4.03
CA HIS A 41 7.69 1.49 5.39
C HIS A 41 6.79 0.45 6.09
N PHE A 42 5.77 -0.06 5.38
CA PHE A 42 4.90 -1.11 5.91
C PHE A 42 5.64 -2.45 6.13
N GLU A 43 6.54 -2.85 5.24
CA GLU A 43 7.38 -4.05 5.42
C GLU A 43 8.26 -3.93 6.67
N THR A 44 8.83 -2.74 6.90
CA THR A 44 9.64 -2.44 8.09
C THR A 44 8.79 -2.49 9.36
N MET A 45 7.58 -1.93 9.32
CA MET A 45 6.66 -1.94 10.46
C MET A 45 6.18 -3.36 10.78
N ASN A 46 5.80 -4.14 9.77
CA ASN A 46 5.41 -5.56 9.91
C ASN A 46 6.54 -6.40 10.51
N SER A 47 7.78 -6.15 10.11
CA SER A 47 8.95 -6.85 10.64
C SER A 47 9.22 -6.52 12.12
N ARG A 48 8.93 -5.29 12.55
CA ARG A 48 9.15 -4.82 13.94
C ARG A 48 8.05 -5.22 14.90
N GLN A 49 6.79 -5.19 14.46
CA GLN A 49 5.63 -5.44 15.31
C GLN A 49 5.10 -6.89 15.21
N GLY A 50 5.62 -7.66 14.25
CA GLY A 50 5.06 -8.96 13.87
C GLY A 50 3.84 -8.79 12.97
N GLN A 51 3.66 -9.72 12.03
CA GLN A 51 2.47 -9.74 11.19
C GLN A 51 1.25 -10.04 12.06
N ASN A 52 0.31 -9.10 12.09
CA ASN A 52 -0.96 -9.27 12.78
C ASN A 52 -2.12 -9.21 11.78
N GLU A 53 -3.35 -9.41 12.25
CA GLU A 53 -4.52 -9.36 11.37
C GLU A 53 -4.60 -8.03 10.60
N PHE A 54 -4.16 -6.91 11.16
CA PHE A 54 -4.25 -5.59 10.51
C PHE A 54 -3.07 -5.28 9.57
N SER A 55 -2.03 -6.11 9.54
CA SER A 55 -0.88 -5.91 8.67
C SER A 55 -1.26 -6.00 7.19
N PRO A 56 -0.82 -5.06 6.34
CA PRO A 56 -1.04 -5.14 4.91
C PRO A 56 -0.26 -6.30 4.29
N ASP A 57 -0.93 -7.06 3.42
CA ASP A 57 -0.27 -8.01 2.52
C ASP A 57 0.29 -7.25 1.32
N ILE A 58 1.55 -6.84 1.44
CA ILE A 58 2.25 -6.04 0.43
C ILE A 58 2.38 -6.77 -0.90
N ALA A 59 2.58 -8.08 -0.87
CA ALA A 59 2.68 -8.88 -2.09
C ALA A 59 1.36 -8.87 -2.86
N ARG A 60 0.24 -9.06 -2.15
CA ARG A 60 -1.10 -8.98 -2.74
C ARG A 60 -1.41 -7.57 -3.26
N LEU A 61 -1.07 -6.53 -2.50
CA LEU A 61 -1.30 -5.14 -2.92
C LEU A 61 -0.53 -4.80 -4.20
N LYS A 62 0.75 -5.20 -4.30
CA LYS A 62 1.55 -5.03 -5.52
C LYS A 62 0.92 -5.73 -6.73
N GLN A 63 0.44 -6.97 -6.55
CA GLN A 63 -0.27 -7.71 -7.60
C GLN A 63 -1.55 -7.00 -8.07
N ILE A 64 -2.37 -6.49 -7.15
CA ILE A 64 -3.62 -5.78 -7.48
C ILE A 64 -3.32 -4.47 -8.24
N LEU A 65 -2.24 -3.78 -7.86
CA LEU A 65 -1.85 -2.50 -8.45
C LEU A 65 -1.03 -2.65 -9.74
N GLY A 66 -0.62 -3.87 -10.10
CA GLY A 66 0.17 -4.16 -11.30
C GLY A 66 1.63 -3.72 -11.19
N LEU A 67 2.19 -3.76 -9.98
CA LEU A 67 3.56 -3.35 -9.65
C LEU A 67 4.53 -4.52 -9.60
#